data_AF-A0AAC9LB16-F1
#
_entry.id   AF-A0AAC9LB16-F1
#
_cell.length_a   1.000
_cell.length_b   1.000
_cell.length_c   1.000
_cell.angle_alpha   90.00
_cell.angle_beta   90.00
_cell.angle_gamma   90.00
#
_symmetry.space_group_name_H-M   'P 1'
#
loop_
_entity.id
_entity.type
_entity.pdbx_description
1 polymer ?
#
loop_
_entity_poly.entity_id
_entity_poly.type
_entity_poly.pdbx_seq_one_letter_code
_entity_poly.pdbx_strand_id
1 'polypeptide(L)'
;MALALAGDSTSFGALFTRHRAGMTAVAIAVLGDPVEAEDAVQDAALTAMSRLADLRNPAALGPWLRTIVRNGCRMRLRSPSPVALDEPPSVSTDPHQALDRAAARDWVWHAIQRLSPPLQEVTLLRYFTAARSYQDMALACGVPMGTVRSRLNQARTVLLRELSATEHTFPDDASAFARARGHEAEYTIAAGNAGEFASVLRDRWHPDATASWTDGRQVHGIRGVADVMAKSVDSGIRQRLVTAVAGRDVLVWQIDVLNPPGVAGCPARACWLLDLDRDRVRRLRLFHPASPGLS
;
A
#
# COMPACT_ATOMS: atom_id res chain seq x y z
N MET A 1 11.23 -27.18 15.49
CA MET A 1 10.15 -26.34 16.07
C MET A 1 10.71 -25.19 16.89
N ALA A 2 11.73 -25.39 17.73
CA ALA A 2 12.45 -24.31 18.42
C ALA A 2 13.17 -23.32 17.46
N LEU A 3 13.72 -23.80 16.34
CA LEU A 3 14.35 -22.94 15.31
C LEU A 3 13.36 -22.08 14.51
N ALA A 4 12.09 -22.51 14.38
CA ALA A 4 11.05 -21.73 13.69
C ALA A 4 10.55 -20.54 14.53
N LEU A 5 10.68 -20.64 15.86
CA LEU A 5 10.40 -19.55 16.80
C LEU A 5 11.57 -18.57 16.94
N ALA A 6 12.74 -18.92 16.41
CA ALA A 6 13.92 -18.06 16.35
C ALA A 6 14.00 -17.23 15.04
N GLY A 7 12.92 -17.23 14.25
CA GLY A 7 12.81 -16.42 13.03
C GLY A 7 13.40 -17.03 11.77
N ASP A 8 14.00 -18.24 11.79
CA ASP A 8 14.68 -18.82 10.62
C ASP A 8 13.77 -18.93 9.36
N SER A 9 14.15 -18.15 8.35
CA SER A 9 13.67 -18.02 6.96
C SER A 9 13.23 -19.33 6.37
N THR A 10 14.12 -20.28 6.54
CA THR A 10 14.16 -21.54 5.81
C THR A 10 13.12 -22.48 6.42
N SER A 11 12.84 -22.28 7.71
CA SER A 11 11.81 -22.98 8.47
C SER A 11 10.40 -22.50 8.11
N PHE A 12 10.17 -21.18 8.00
CA PHE A 12 8.84 -20.67 7.66
C PHE A 12 8.40 -21.06 6.24
N GLY A 13 9.28 -20.94 5.24
CA GLY A 13 8.96 -21.34 3.86
C GLY A 13 8.54 -22.82 3.76
N ALA A 14 9.25 -23.71 4.45
CA ALA A 14 8.91 -25.13 4.50
C ALA A 14 7.57 -25.40 5.23
N LEU A 15 7.33 -24.72 6.35
CA LEU A 15 6.09 -24.81 7.11
C LEU A 15 4.89 -24.27 6.33
N PHE A 16 5.05 -23.14 5.65
CA PHE A 16 4.03 -22.55 4.81
C PHE A 16 3.67 -23.48 3.65
N THR A 17 4.68 -24.03 2.97
CA THR A 17 4.49 -24.99 1.87
C THR A 17 3.67 -26.20 2.33
N ARG A 18 3.95 -26.73 3.53
CA ARG A 18 3.19 -27.83 4.13
C ARG A 18 1.71 -27.50 4.38
N HIS A 19 1.39 -26.24 4.67
CA HIS A 19 0.02 -25.81 4.98
C HIS A 19 -0.72 -25.17 3.79
N ARG A 20 -0.01 -24.87 2.68
CA ARG A 20 -0.53 -24.17 1.50
C ARG A 20 -1.79 -24.82 0.92
N ALA A 21 -1.84 -26.16 0.82
CA ALA A 21 -3.00 -26.87 0.27
C ALA A 21 -4.27 -26.61 1.09
N GLY A 22 -4.17 -26.69 2.43
CA GLY A 22 -5.30 -26.43 3.32
C GLY A 22 -5.73 -24.96 3.35
N MET A 23 -4.78 -24.04 3.18
CA MET A 23 -5.05 -22.61 3.00
C MET A 23 -5.81 -22.36 1.68
N THR A 24 -5.34 -22.96 0.59
CA THR A 24 -5.94 -22.81 -0.75
C THR A 24 -7.37 -23.37 -0.77
N ALA A 25 -7.61 -24.53 -0.16
CA ALA A 25 -8.95 -25.10 -0.05
C ALA A 25 -9.92 -24.15 0.69
N VAL A 26 -9.48 -23.50 1.76
CA VAL A 26 -10.29 -22.50 2.47
C VAL A 26 -10.56 -21.27 1.59
N ALA A 27 -9.56 -20.79 0.87
CA ALA A 27 -9.70 -19.63 0.00
C ALA A 27 -10.66 -19.90 -1.16
N ILE A 28 -10.54 -21.05 -1.83
CA ILE A 28 -11.46 -21.49 -2.90
C ILE A 28 -12.88 -21.60 -2.36
N ALA A 29 -13.07 -22.19 -1.17
CA ALA A 29 -14.39 -22.34 -0.57
C ALA A 29 -15.08 -20.99 -0.24
N VAL A 30 -14.30 -19.92 -0.03
CA VAL A 30 -14.83 -18.59 0.27
C VAL A 30 -14.99 -17.73 -0.97
N LEU A 31 -14.02 -17.75 -1.90
CA LEU A 31 -13.95 -16.83 -3.04
C LEU A 31 -14.52 -17.43 -4.33
N GLY A 32 -14.60 -18.75 -4.47
CA GLY A 32 -15.09 -19.43 -5.66
C GLY A 32 -14.18 -19.35 -6.90
N ASP A 33 -13.22 -18.43 -6.93
CA ASP A 33 -12.24 -18.26 -8.01
C ASP A 33 -10.85 -18.79 -7.58
N PRO A 34 -10.29 -19.79 -8.30
CA PRO A 34 -8.99 -20.38 -7.97
C PRO A 34 -7.82 -19.39 -7.98
N VAL A 35 -7.86 -18.37 -8.82
CA VAL A 35 -6.78 -17.39 -8.95
C VAL A 35 -6.86 -16.35 -7.84
N GLU A 36 -8.06 -15.86 -7.52
CA GLU A 36 -8.27 -15.03 -6.32
C GLU A 36 -7.93 -15.78 -5.04
N ALA A 37 -8.21 -17.08 -5.00
CA ALA A 37 -7.84 -17.94 -3.89
C ALA A 37 -6.32 -18.04 -3.71
N GLU A 38 -5.58 -18.26 -4.79
CA GLU A 38 -4.12 -18.27 -4.76
C GLU A 38 -3.55 -16.92 -4.29
N ASP A 39 -4.08 -15.81 -4.81
CA ASP A 39 -3.72 -14.47 -4.36
C ASP A 39 -4.00 -14.29 -2.85
N ALA A 40 -5.12 -14.81 -2.34
CA ALA A 40 -5.49 -14.71 -0.92
C ALA A 40 -4.56 -15.51 -0.02
N VAL A 41 -4.11 -16.68 -0.49
CA VAL A 41 -3.13 -17.51 0.22
C VAL A 41 -1.78 -16.81 0.28
N GLN A 42 -1.34 -16.16 -0.80
CA GLN A 42 -0.08 -15.43 -0.81
C GLN A 42 -0.14 -14.16 0.08
N ASP A 43 -1.23 -13.38 0.04
CA ASP A 43 -1.44 -12.24 0.94
C ASP A 43 -1.44 -12.69 2.42
N ALA A 44 -2.05 -13.85 2.71
CA ALA A 44 -2.05 -14.45 4.03
C ALA A 44 -0.66 -14.94 4.46
N ALA A 45 0.19 -15.38 3.54
CA ALA A 45 1.58 -15.75 3.81
C ALA A 45 2.37 -14.56 4.37
N LEU A 46 2.28 -13.41 3.69
CA LEU A 46 2.93 -12.17 4.12
C LEU A 46 2.40 -11.70 5.48
N THR A 47 1.08 -11.76 5.67
CA THR A 47 0.45 -11.43 6.96
C THR A 47 0.89 -12.38 8.08
N ALA A 48 1.05 -13.66 7.77
CA ALA A 48 1.48 -14.64 8.75
C ALA A 48 2.96 -14.45 9.14
N MET A 49 3.82 -14.03 8.21
CA MET A 49 5.22 -13.73 8.52
C MET A 49 5.34 -12.53 9.47
N SER A 50 4.62 -11.44 9.21
CA SER A 50 4.66 -10.24 10.06
C SER A 50 4.02 -10.46 11.44
N ARG A 51 3.22 -11.52 11.60
CA ARG A 51 2.50 -11.86 12.83
C ARG A 51 2.95 -13.16 13.46
N LEU A 52 4.08 -13.74 13.01
CA LEU A 52 4.51 -15.05 13.48
C LEU A 52 4.79 -15.04 14.99
N ALA A 53 5.26 -13.92 15.54
CA ALA A 53 5.45 -13.70 16.97
C ALA A 53 4.14 -13.75 17.79
N ASP A 54 2.98 -13.51 17.18
CA ASP A 54 1.67 -13.63 17.84
C ASP A 54 1.29 -15.10 18.12
N LEU A 55 1.96 -16.07 17.48
CA LEU A 55 1.62 -17.49 17.59
C LEU A 55 2.14 -18.10 18.90
N ARG A 56 1.30 -18.05 19.93
CA ARG A 56 1.60 -18.58 21.28
C ARG A 56 1.79 -20.11 21.32
N ASN A 57 1.17 -20.86 20.41
CA ASN A 57 1.25 -22.32 20.35
C ASN A 57 1.64 -22.79 18.94
N PRO A 58 2.88 -23.28 18.73
CA PRO A 58 3.33 -23.77 17.42
C PRO A 58 2.49 -24.91 16.84
N ALA A 59 1.88 -25.75 17.68
CA ALA A 59 1.02 -26.84 17.20
C ALA A 59 -0.27 -26.34 16.54
N ALA A 60 -0.67 -25.08 16.79
CA ALA A 60 -1.84 -24.45 16.23
C ALA A 60 -1.58 -23.71 14.89
N LEU A 61 -0.37 -23.84 14.31
CA LEU A 61 0.03 -23.13 13.09
C LEU A 61 -0.96 -23.34 11.91
N GLY A 62 -1.33 -24.59 11.62
CA GLY A 62 -2.25 -24.91 10.53
C GLY A 62 -3.65 -24.27 10.67
N PRO A 63 -4.34 -24.44 11.82
CA PRO A 63 -5.57 -23.70 12.12
C PRO A 63 -5.42 -22.17 12.07
N TRP A 64 -4.33 -21.62 12.60
CA TRP A 64 -4.07 -20.18 12.59
C TRP A 64 -3.91 -19.61 11.18
N LEU A 65 -3.11 -20.26 10.33
CA LEU A 65 -2.95 -19.87 8.92
C LEU A 65 -4.28 -19.90 8.15
N ARG A 66 -5.12 -20.91 8.39
CA ARG A 66 -6.47 -20.99 7.79
C ARG A 66 -7.39 -19.86 8.25
N THR A 67 -7.24 -19.38 9.48
CA THR A 67 -7.98 -18.21 10.00
C THR A 67 -7.55 -16.93 9.30
N ILE A 68 -6.23 -16.72 9.13
CA ILE A 68 -5.70 -15.55 8.40
C ILE A 68 -6.27 -15.52 6.98
N VAL A 69 -6.21 -16.64 6.26
CA VAL A 69 -6.76 -16.76 4.89
C VAL A 69 -8.25 -16.48 4.86
N ARG A 70 -9.02 -17.11 5.75
CA ARG A 70 -10.47 -16.94 5.81
C ARG A 70 -10.86 -15.48 6.06
N ASN A 71 -10.16 -14.81 6.95
CA ASN A 71 -10.40 -13.40 7.25
C ASN A 71 -10.02 -12.50 6.06
N GLY A 72 -8.87 -12.77 5.43
CA GLY A 72 -8.47 -12.08 4.20
C GLY A 72 -9.50 -12.24 3.06
N CYS A 73 -10.01 -13.46 2.85
CA CYS A 73 -11.05 -13.73 1.85
C CYS A 73 -12.36 -12.98 2.18
N ARG A 74 -12.83 -13.04 3.43
CA ARG A 74 -14.04 -12.33 3.87
C ARG A 74 -13.92 -10.82 3.72
N MET A 75 -12.73 -10.27 3.95
CA MET A 75 -12.47 -8.84 3.77
C MET A 75 -12.55 -8.46 2.28
N ARG A 76 -11.98 -9.28 1.38
CA ARG A 76 -12.08 -9.05 -0.08
C ARG A 76 -13.53 -9.01 -0.56
N LEU A 77 -14.39 -9.84 0.01
CA LEU A 77 -15.82 -9.87 -0.31
C LEU A 77 -16.63 -8.69 0.26
N ARG A 78 -16.02 -7.84 1.10
CA ARG A 78 -16.74 -6.83 1.92
C ARG A 78 -16.51 -5.37 1.55
N SER A 79 -15.79 -5.01 0.48
CA SER A 79 -15.31 -3.63 0.24
C SER A 79 -16.29 -2.49 0.62
N PRO A 80 -15.90 -1.52 1.49
CA PRO A 80 -14.69 -1.45 2.32
C PRO A 80 -14.88 -0.80 3.71
N SER A 81 -14.19 -1.40 4.69
CA SER A 81 -13.55 -0.65 5.78
C SER A 81 -12.04 -0.96 5.69
N PRO A 82 -11.14 0.00 5.96
CA PRO A 82 -9.73 -0.14 5.66
C PRO A 82 -9.09 -1.20 6.56
N VAL A 83 -8.23 -2.01 5.96
CA VAL A 83 -7.04 -2.47 6.66
C VAL A 83 -5.92 -1.75 5.98
N ALA A 84 -5.58 -0.54 6.43
CA ALA A 84 -4.18 -0.17 6.35
C ALA A 84 -3.38 -1.35 6.96
N LEU A 85 -2.07 -1.41 6.77
CA LEU A 85 -1.27 -2.02 7.82
C LEU A 85 -1.42 -1.10 9.05
N ASP A 86 -2.61 -1.09 9.64
CA ASP A 86 -3.02 -0.18 10.68
C ASP A 86 -2.16 -0.48 11.87
N GLU A 87 -1.89 0.59 12.60
CA GLU A 87 -1.42 0.48 13.95
C GLU A 87 -2.21 -0.61 14.70
N PRO A 88 -1.51 -1.58 15.30
CA PRO A 88 -2.19 -2.59 16.10
C PRO A 88 -3.08 -1.85 17.12
N PRO A 89 -4.35 -2.26 17.27
CA PRO A 89 -5.12 -1.80 18.40
C PRO A 89 -4.38 -2.23 19.68
N SER A 90 -4.40 -1.33 20.65
CA SER A 90 -3.64 -1.31 21.90
C SER A 90 -2.28 -0.61 21.84
N VAL A 91 -2.28 0.53 22.53
CA VAL A 91 -1.15 0.97 23.34
C VAL A 91 -0.81 -0.20 24.27
N SER A 92 0.01 -1.14 23.79
CA SER A 92 0.63 -2.12 24.68
C SER A 92 1.54 -1.32 25.60
N THR A 93 1.28 -1.40 26.90
CA THR A 93 2.08 -0.78 27.96
C THR A 93 3.40 -1.53 28.20
N ASP A 94 3.68 -2.61 27.45
CA ASP A 94 4.94 -3.36 27.49
C ASP A 94 5.95 -2.80 26.46
N PRO A 95 7.06 -2.17 26.92
CA PRO A 95 8.07 -1.60 26.05
C PRO A 95 8.74 -2.62 25.11
N HIS A 96 8.85 -3.89 25.51
CA HIS A 96 9.50 -4.92 24.70
C HIS A 96 8.66 -5.26 23.45
N GLN A 97 7.35 -5.44 23.63
CA GLN A 97 6.43 -5.66 22.52
C GLN A 97 6.27 -4.44 21.60
N ALA A 98 6.49 -3.23 22.10
CA ALA A 98 6.51 -2.03 21.26
C ALA A 98 7.77 -2.01 20.37
N LEU A 99 8.93 -2.38 20.91
CA LEU A 99 10.20 -2.46 20.20
C LEU A 99 10.17 -3.55 19.11
N ASP A 100 9.69 -4.75 19.43
CA ASP A 100 9.59 -5.86 18.47
C ASP A 100 8.66 -5.51 17.29
N ARG A 101 7.58 -4.76 17.56
CA ARG A 101 6.66 -4.27 16.52
C ARG A 101 7.28 -3.19 15.65
N ALA A 102 8.09 -2.29 16.22
CA ALA A 102 8.81 -1.27 15.45
C ALA A 102 9.83 -1.94 14.51
N ALA A 103 10.63 -2.87 15.04
CA ALA A 103 11.58 -3.64 14.24
C ALA A 103 10.89 -4.42 13.11
N ALA A 104 9.77 -5.09 13.38
CA ALA A 104 9.00 -5.80 12.36
C ALA A 104 8.46 -4.86 11.25
N ARG A 105 8.08 -3.63 11.59
CA ARG A 105 7.66 -2.61 10.60
C ARG A 105 8.82 -2.16 9.74
N ASP A 106 9.97 -1.88 10.35
CA ASP A 106 11.17 -1.47 9.62
C ASP A 106 11.64 -2.58 8.66
N TRP A 107 11.52 -3.85 9.06
CA TRP A 107 11.82 -4.99 8.19
C TRP A 107 10.89 -5.08 6.98
N VAL A 108 9.57 -4.93 7.20
CA VAL A 108 8.60 -4.90 6.09
C VAL A 108 8.88 -3.75 5.14
N TRP A 109 9.20 -2.57 5.66
CA TRP A 109 9.53 -1.43 4.82
C TRP A 109 10.83 -1.64 4.06
N HIS A 110 11.86 -2.17 4.71
CA HIS A 110 13.12 -2.52 4.07
C HIS A 110 12.91 -3.50 2.91
N ALA A 111 12.10 -4.55 3.12
CA ALA A 111 11.75 -5.50 2.07
C ALA A 111 11.02 -4.83 0.89
N ILE A 112 10.08 -3.90 1.18
CA ILE A 112 9.39 -3.11 0.16
C ILE A 112 10.38 -2.21 -0.61
N GLN A 113 11.39 -1.64 0.05
CA GLN A 113 12.42 -0.80 -0.58
C GLN A 113 13.37 -1.56 -1.50
N ARG A 114 13.36 -2.90 -1.45
CA ARG A 114 14.14 -3.77 -2.34
C ARG A 114 13.37 -4.20 -3.58
N LEU A 115 12.07 -3.90 -3.66
CA LEU A 115 11.28 -4.11 -4.86
C LEU A 115 11.71 -3.12 -5.95
N SER A 116 11.79 -3.58 -7.21
CA SER A 116 11.93 -2.66 -8.33
C SER A 116 10.72 -1.71 -8.39
N PRO A 117 10.85 -0.48 -8.92
CA PRO A 117 9.78 0.53 -8.87
C PRO A 117 8.40 0.02 -9.35
N PRO A 118 8.26 -0.74 -10.46
CA PRO A 118 6.95 -1.23 -10.89
C PRO A 118 6.30 -2.24 -9.94
N LEU A 119 7.10 -3.00 -9.18
CA LEU A 119 6.63 -3.96 -8.17
C LEU A 119 6.25 -3.25 -6.87
N GLN A 120 7.03 -2.22 -6.53
CA GLN A 120 6.78 -1.35 -5.38
C GLN A 120 5.46 -0.60 -5.55
N GLU A 121 5.20 -0.02 -6.73
CA GLU A 121 3.94 0.66 -7.08
C GLU A 121 2.72 -0.20 -6.75
N VAL A 122 2.62 -1.40 -7.34
CA VAL A 122 1.45 -2.27 -7.16
C VAL A 122 1.32 -2.78 -5.73
N THR A 123 2.44 -2.95 -5.03
CA THR A 123 2.47 -3.38 -3.63
C THR A 123 1.95 -2.29 -2.71
N LEU A 124 2.41 -1.05 -2.88
CA LEU A 124 1.96 0.10 -2.09
C LEU A 124 0.45 0.34 -2.30
N LEU A 125 0.00 0.31 -3.56
CA LEU A 125 -1.43 0.44 -3.89
C LEU A 125 -2.26 -0.66 -3.22
N ARG A 126 -1.84 -1.93 -3.35
CA ARG A 126 -2.57 -3.10 -2.87
C ARG A 126 -2.76 -3.13 -1.35
N TYR A 127 -1.72 -2.82 -0.60
CA TYR A 127 -1.72 -3.06 0.85
C TYR A 127 -1.97 -1.79 1.69
N PHE A 128 -1.71 -0.60 1.13
CA PHE A 128 -1.75 0.63 1.92
C PHE A 128 -2.85 1.60 1.50
N THR A 129 -3.52 1.37 0.36
CA THR A 129 -4.55 2.29 -0.13
C THR A 129 -5.91 1.61 -0.28
N ALA A 130 -6.92 2.38 -0.68
CA ALA A 130 -8.23 1.90 -1.09
C ALA A 130 -8.22 1.30 -2.51
N ALA A 131 -7.20 1.59 -3.33
CA ALA A 131 -7.04 1.10 -4.70
C ALA A 131 -6.57 -0.36 -4.75
N ARG A 132 -7.32 -1.26 -4.12
CA ARG A 132 -6.90 -2.66 -3.91
C ARG A 132 -7.29 -3.58 -5.05
N SER A 133 -8.26 -3.19 -5.86
CA SER A 133 -8.72 -4.03 -6.97
C SER A 133 -7.68 -4.04 -8.09
N TYR A 134 -7.60 -5.16 -8.82
CA TYR A 134 -6.73 -5.25 -10.00
C TYR A 134 -7.03 -4.17 -11.04
N GLN A 135 -8.31 -3.80 -11.14
CA GLN A 135 -8.77 -2.74 -12.03
C GLN A 135 -8.27 -1.36 -11.59
N ASP A 136 -8.41 -0.99 -10.32
CA ASP A 136 -7.92 0.30 -9.81
C ASP A 136 -6.41 0.41 -9.97
N MET A 137 -5.67 -0.65 -9.65
CA MET A 137 -4.22 -0.69 -9.82
C MET A 137 -3.80 -0.61 -11.29
N ALA A 138 -4.54 -1.26 -12.20
CA ALA A 138 -4.30 -1.19 -13.63
C ALA A 138 -4.49 0.24 -14.16
N LEU A 139 -5.57 0.90 -13.75
CA LEU A 139 -5.85 2.31 -14.05
C LEU A 139 -4.77 3.23 -13.48
N ALA A 140 -4.41 3.05 -12.20
CA ALA A 140 -3.40 3.84 -11.50
C ALA A 140 -2.01 3.73 -12.16
N CYS A 141 -1.59 2.51 -12.46
CA CYS A 141 -0.28 2.26 -13.04
C CYS A 141 -0.24 2.50 -14.56
N GLY A 142 -1.39 2.57 -15.24
CA GLY A 142 -1.47 2.68 -16.70
C GLY A 142 -1.02 1.40 -17.42
N VAL A 143 -1.33 0.22 -16.86
CA VAL A 143 -0.92 -1.09 -17.39
C VAL A 143 -2.08 -2.09 -17.40
N PRO A 144 -2.04 -3.16 -18.22
CA PRO A 144 -3.07 -4.20 -18.20
C PRO A 144 -3.22 -4.89 -16.83
N MET A 145 -4.42 -5.32 -16.47
CA MET A 145 -4.67 -6.07 -15.22
C MET A 145 -3.81 -7.33 -15.09
N GLY A 146 -3.55 -8.03 -16.20
CA GLY A 146 -2.64 -9.19 -16.22
C GLY A 146 -1.21 -8.83 -15.80
N THR A 147 -0.74 -7.63 -16.18
CA THR A 147 0.56 -7.10 -15.76
C THR A 147 0.56 -6.78 -14.28
N VAL A 148 -0.52 -6.21 -13.74
CA VAL A 148 -0.67 -5.99 -12.29
C VAL A 148 -0.58 -7.31 -11.53
N ARG A 149 -1.29 -8.34 -12.00
CA ARG A 149 -1.30 -9.68 -11.38
C ARG A 149 0.09 -10.30 -11.36
N SER A 150 0.79 -10.25 -12.50
CA SER A 150 2.17 -10.74 -12.62
C SER A 150 3.13 -9.97 -11.70
N ARG A 151 3.03 -8.64 -11.66
CA ARG A 151 3.85 -7.80 -10.76
C ARG A 151 3.57 -8.08 -9.29
N LEU A 152 2.31 -8.24 -8.88
CA LEU A 152 1.99 -8.59 -7.49
C LEU A 152 2.55 -9.96 -7.11
N ASN A 153 2.41 -10.96 -7.98
CA ASN A 153 3.01 -12.28 -7.75
C ASN A 153 4.53 -12.18 -7.57
N GLN A 154 5.21 -11.47 -8.48
CA GLN A 154 6.66 -11.27 -8.38
C GLN A 154 7.05 -10.50 -7.12
N ALA A 155 6.32 -9.45 -6.76
CA ALA A 155 6.55 -8.68 -5.55
C ALA A 155 6.42 -9.54 -4.29
N ARG A 156 5.36 -10.37 -4.20
CA ARG A 156 5.17 -11.30 -3.09
C ARG A 156 6.29 -12.32 -3.00
N THR A 157 6.77 -12.87 -4.12
CA THR A 157 7.94 -13.77 -4.11
C THR A 157 9.17 -13.09 -3.55
N VAL A 158 9.46 -11.85 -3.96
CA VAL A 158 10.60 -11.09 -3.43
C VAL A 158 10.39 -10.79 -1.94
N LEU A 159 9.24 -10.26 -1.53
CA LEU A 159 8.93 -9.96 -0.14
C LEU A 159 9.05 -11.20 0.75
N LEU A 160 8.52 -12.35 0.32
CA LEU A 160 8.67 -13.61 1.05
C LEU A 160 10.15 -13.97 1.23
N ARG A 161 10.98 -13.85 0.19
CA ARG A 161 12.42 -14.12 0.29
C ARG A 161 13.12 -13.18 1.26
N GLU A 162 12.87 -11.88 1.14
CA GLU A 162 13.53 -10.85 1.95
C GLU A 162 13.10 -10.91 3.42
N LEU A 163 11.80 -11.11 3.69
CA LEU A 163 11.28 -11.29 5.05
C LEU A 163 11.67 -12.63 5.65
N SER A 164 12.03 -13.60 4.81
CA SER A 164 12.51 -14.87 5.30
C SER A 164 13.94 -14.70 5.78
N ALA A 165 14.87 -14.14 5.00
CA ALA A 165 16.31 -14.02 5.34
C ALA A 165 16.57 -13.38 6.72
N THR A 166 16.81 -14.19 7.76
CA THR A 166 16.69 -13.81 9.19
C THR A 166 18.00 -13.36 9.84
N GLU A 167 18.98 -13.00 9.05
CA GLU A 167 20.20 -12.41 9.59
C GLU A 167 20.20 -10.95 9.15
N HIS A 168 20.74 -10.07 9.99
CA HIS A 168 20.92 -8.62 9.82
C HIS A 168 19.93 -7.74 10.58
N THR A 169 20.52 -6.99 11.53
CA THR A 169 20.02 -5.71 12.02
C THR A 169 19.88 -4.77 10.83
N PHE A 170 18.65 -4.54 10.37
CA PHE A 170 18.38 -3.56 9.33
C PHE A 170 18.47 -2.15 9.92
N PRO A 171 18.86 -1.13 9.13
CA PRO A 171 18.88 0.24 9.61
C PRO A 171 17.49 0.67 10.11
N ASP A 172 17.43 1.26 11.32
CA ASP A 172 16.21 1.80 11.97
C ASP A 172 15.59 3.03 11.25
N ASP A 173 16.00 3.32 10.00
CA ASP A 173 15.65 4.54 9.29
C ASP A 173 14.53 4.36 8.25
N ALA A 174 14.18 3.12 7.91
CA ALA A 174 13.24 2.82 6.83
C ALA A 174 11.84 3.40 7.12
N SER A 175 11.27 3.13 8.30
CA SER A 175 10.00 3.74 8.71
C SER A 175 10.13 5.23 9.04
N ALA A 176 11.30 5.70 9.48
CA ALA A 176 11.54 7.12 9.72
C ALA A 176 11.48 7.92 8.41
N PHE A 177 12.08 7.39 7.34
CA PHE A 177 11.96 7.93 5.98
C PHE A 177 10.50 7.96 5.52
N ALA A 178 9.76 6.87 5.73
CA ALA A 178 8.34 6.81 5.41
C ALA A 178 7.53 7.89 6.13
N ARG A 179 7.78 8.09 7.44
CA ARG A 179 7.12 9.13 8.26
C ARG A 179 7.47 10.54 7.78
N ALA A 180 8.74 10.82 7.50
CA ALA A 180 9.18 12.12 7.00
C ALA A 180 8.48 12.48 5.68
N ARG A 181 8.34 11.51 4.77
CA ARG A 181 7.58 11.64 3.53
C ARG A 181 6.07 11.80 3.76
N GLY A 182 5.53 11.23 4.83
CA GLY A 182 4.15 11.45 5.27
C GLY A 182 3.88 12.90 5.64
N HIS A 183 4.75 13.52 6.46
CA HIS A 183 4.63 14.94 6.81
C HIS A 183 4.72 15.85 5.58
N GLU A 184 5.55 15.50 4.59
CA GLU A 184 5.64 16.23 3.32
C GLU A 184 4.31 16.22 2.55
N ALA A 185 3.62 15.08 2.53
CA ALA A 185 2.31 14.95 1.91
C ALA A 185 1.27 15.83 2.61
N GLU A 186 1.24 15.81 3.94
CA GLU A 186 0.34 16.65 4.75
C GLU A 186 0.55 18.14 4.47
N TYR A 187 1.80 18.59 4.50
CA TYR A 187 2.17 19.96 4.18
C TYR A 187 1.72 20.37 2.78
N THR A 188 1.95 19.50 1.79
CA THR A 188 1.58 19.77 0.39
C THR A 188 0.06 19.91 0.22
N ILE A 189 -0.71 19.02 0.83
CA ILE A 189 -2.18 19.09 0.78
C ILE A 189 -2.71 20.32 1.52
N ALA A 190 -2.15 20.65 2.69
CA ALA A 190 -2.55 21.82 3.46
C ALA A 190 -2.29 23.13 2.71
N ALA A 191 -1.08 23.31 2.18
CA ALA A 191 -0.71 24.47 1.38
C ALA A 191 -1.56 24.56 0.10
N GLY A 192 -1.82 23.42 -0.53
CA GLY A 192 -2.71 23.34 -1.67
C GLY A 192 -4.12 23.86 -1.39
N ASN A 193 -4.73 23.41 -0.30
CA ASN A 193 -6.04 23.89 0.17
C ASN A 193 -6.05 25.39 0.52
N ALA A 194 -4.90 25.97 0.86
CA ALA A 194 -4.72 27.41 1.11
C ALA A 194 -4.46 28.22 -0.18
N GLY A 195 -4.40 27.59 -1.35
CA GLY A 195 -4.13 28.26 -2.63
C GLY A 195 -2.64 28.41 -2.96
N GLU A 196 -1.75 27.73 -2.22
CA GLU A 196 -0.30 27.91 -2.32
C GLU A 196 0.41 26.80 -3.11
N PHE A 197 -0.32 26.01 -3.90
CA PHE A 197 0.23 24.89 -4.69
C PHE A 197 1.45 25.32 -5.53
N ALA A 198 1.41 26.47 -6.19
CA ALA A 198 2.51 26.93 -7.03
C ALA A 198 3.84 27.11 -6.26
N SER A 199 3.79 27.46 -4.97
CA SER A 199 4.99 27.56 -4.16
C SER A 199 5.54 26.19 -3.79
N VAL A 200 4.69 25.32 -3.24
CA VAL A 200 5.12 23.99 -2.78
C VAL A 200 5.62 23.10 -3.92
N LEU A 201 4.97 23.17 -5.09
CA LEU A 201 5.40 22.38 -6.24
C LEU A 201 6.78 22.82 -6.75
N ARG A 202 7.12 24.12 -6.73
CA ARG A 202 8.44 24.61 -7.22
C ARG A 202 9.63 24.03 -6.46
N ASP A 203 9.47 23.83 -5.16
CA ASP A 203 10.57 23.38 -4.31
C ASP A 203 10.85 21.88 -4.48
N ARG A 204 9.82 21.09 -4.74
CA ARG A 204 9.86 19.62 -4.65
C ARG A 204 9.61 18.88 -5.97
N TRP A 205 9.18 19.58 -7.01
CA TRP A 205 8.89 18.97 -8.31
C TRP A 205 9.95 19.35 -9.34
N HIS A 206 10.12 18.48 -10.32
CA HIS A 206 10.93 18.79 -11.50
C HIS A 206 10.20 19.87 -12.32
N PRO A 207 10.87 20.90 -12.88
CA PRO A 207 10.20 21.94 -13.67
C PRO A 207 9.32 21.39 -14.80
N ASP A 208 9.78 20.30 -15.42
CA ASP A 208 9.08 19.58 -16.51
C ASP A 208 8.17 18.45 -16.02
N ALA A 209 7.80 18.43 -14.74
CA ALA A 209 6.95 17.39 -14.20
C ALA A 209 5.62 17.30 -14.97
N THR A 210 5.14 16.08 -15.15
CA THR A 210 3.86 15.83 -15.83
C THR A 210 2.82 15.36 -14.84
N ALA A 211 1.56 15.67 -15.10
CA ALA A 211 0.45 15.07 -14.38
C ALA A 211 -0.58 14.49 -15.36
N SER A 212 -1.12 13.32 -15.04
CA SER A 212 -2.16 12.65 -15.82
C SER A 212 -3.32 12.20 -14.94
N TRP A 213 -4.53 12.22 -15.49
CA TRP A 213 -5.77 11.81 -14.84
C TRP A 213 -6.38 10.58 -15.53
N THR A 214 -7.27 9.87 -14.83
CA THR A 214 -7.97 8.69 -15.37
C THR A 214 -8.91 8.98 -16.54
N ASP A 215 -9.31 10.25 -16.72
CA ASP A 215 -10.11 10.70 -17.87
C ASP A 215 -9.26 10.94 -19.13
N GLY A 216 -7.95 10.66 -19.07
CA GLY A 216 -7.01 10.85 -20.18
C GLY A 216 -6.42 12.27 -20.26
N ARG A 217 -6.84 13.20 -19.39
CA ARG A 217 -6.23 14.53 -19.33
C ARG A 217 -4.77 14.42 -18.92
N GLN A 218 -3.91 15.18 -19.60
CA GLN A 218 -2.49 15.28 -19.26
C GLN A 218 -2.04 16.74 -19.31
N VAL A 219 -1.21 17.13 -18.35
CA VAL A 219 -0.56 18.44 -18.32
C VAL A 219 0.95 18.28 -18.18
N HIS A 220 1.67 19.26 -18.72
CA HIS A 220 3.12 19.28 -18.74
C HIS A 220 3.64 20.54 -18.06
N GLY A 221 4.69 20.38 -17.28
CA GLY A 221 5.33 21.45 -16.53
C GLY A 221 4.59 21.80 -15.24
N ILE A 222 5.36 22.19 -14.21
CA ILE A 222 4.83 22.47 -12.87
C ILE A 222 3.81 23.61 -12.84
N ARG A 223 3.88 24.57 -13.77
CA ARG A 223 2.90 25.65 -13.88
C ARG A 223 1.54 25.11 -14.28
N GLY A 224 1.49 24.25 -15.31
CA GLY A 224 0.24 23.63 -15.75
C GLY A 224 -0.36 22.72 -14.69
N VAL A 225 0.47 21.98 -13.94
CA VAL A 225 0.02 21.20 -12.78
C VAL A 225 -0.59 22.11 -11.71
N ALA A 226 0.12 23.18 -11.32
CA ALA A 226 -0.33 24.14 -10.33
C ALA A 226 -1.66 24.80 -10.73
N ASP A 227 -1.80 25.22 -11.99
CA ASP A 227 -3.00 25.89 -12.50
C ASP A 227 -4.23 24.98 -12.44
N VAL A 228 -4.08 23.69 -12.77
CA VAL A 228 -5.18 22.71 -12.67
C VAL A 228 -5.58 22.49 -11.21
N MET A 229 -4.60 22.34 -10.32
CA MET A 229 -4.87 22.13 -8.89
C MET A 229 -5.50 23.37 -8.23
N ALA A 230 -5.01 24.57 -8.57
CA ALA A 230 -5.55 25.85 -8.10
C ALA A 230 -7.02 26.03 -8.52
N LYS A 231 -7.35 25.76 -9.79
CA LYS A 231 -8.74 25.84 -10.29
C LYS A 231 -9.71 24.95 -9.50
N SER A 232 -9.28 23.76 -9.09
CA SER A 232 -10.11 22.90 -8.23
C SER A 232 -10.38 23.55 -6.88
N VAL A 233 -9.35 24.13 -6.26
CA VAL A 233 -9.46 24.83 -4.97
C VAL A 233 -10.31 26.10 -5.07
N ASP A 234 -10.13 26.89 -6.13
CA ASP A 234 -10.92 28.10 -6.41
C ASP A 234 -12.41 27.77 -6.63
N SER A 235 -12.68 26.57 -7.17
CA SER A 235 -14.05 26.04 -7.32
C SER A 235 -14.66 25.51 -6.02
N GLY A 236 -13.97 25.66 -4.87
CA GLY A 236 -14.44 25.23 -3.56
C GLY A 236 -14.11 23.79 -3.20
N ILE A 237 -13.39 23.05 -4.04
CA ILE A 237 -12.94 21.68 -3.72
C ILE A 237 -11.81 21.75 -2.70
N ARG A 238 -11.87 20.91 -1.67
CA ARG A 238 -10.78 20.73 -0.70
C ARG A 238 -10.35 19.28 -0.66
N GLN A 239 -9.14 19.02 -0.17
CA GLN A 239 -8.57 17.68 -0.10
C GLN A 239 -8.17 17.37 1.33
N ARG A 240 -8.41 16.15 1.78
CA ARG A 240 -7.92 15.66 3.09
C ARG A 240 -7.05 14.45 2.87
N LEU A 241 -5.80 14.50 3.33
CA LEU A 241 -4.93 13.33 3.30
C LEU A 241 -5.51 12.23 4.21
N VAL A 242 -5.61 11.02 3.67
CA VAL A 242 -6.06 9.82 4.39
C VAL A 242 -4.86 8.96 4.75
N THR A 243 -3.95 8.76 3.80
CA THR A 243 -2.69 8.06 4.03
C THR A 243 -1.64 8.51 3.03
N ALA A 244 -0.38 8.46 3.42
CA ALA A 244 0.77 8.68 2.55
C ALA A 244 1.79 7.57 2.81
N VAL A 245 2.19 6.89 1.75
CA VAL A 245 3.20 5.83 1.80
C VAL A 245 4.29 6.10 0.77
N ALA A 246 5.54 5.78 1.13
CA ALA A 246 6.72 6.17 0.36
C ALA A 246 7.63 4.98 0.04
N GLY A 247 7.63 4.58 -1.22
CA GLY A 247 8.72 3.78 -1.76
C GLY A 247 10.04 4.55 -1.87
N ARG A 248 11.01 3.96 -2.57
CA ARG A 248 12.30 4.59 -2.81
C ARG A 248 12.14 5.71 -3.85
N ASP A 249 11.50 5.36 -4.96
CA ASP A 249 11.33 6.23 -6.12
C ASP A 249 9.85 6.49 -6.43
N VAL A 250 8.94 6.09 -5.54
CA VAL A 250 7.49 6.25 -5.71
C VAL A 250 6.85 6.71 -4.41
N LEU A 251 5.91 7.64 -4.49
CA LEU A 251 5.03 8.00 -3.39
C LEU A 251 3.58 7.66 -3.78
N VAL A 252 2.79 7.20 -2.81
CA VAL A 252 1.36 6.98 -3.00
C VAL A 252 0.61 7.72 -1.89
N TRP A 253 -0.18 8.71 -2.28
CA TRP A 253 -1.03 9.46 -1.36
C TRP A 253 -2.48 9.16 -1.64
N GLN A 254 -3.23 8.76 -0.62
CA GLN A 254 -4.67 8.65 -0.69
C GLN A 254 -5.29 9.89 -0.06
N ILE A 255 -6.24 10.51 -0.76
CA ILE A 255 -6.93 11.71 -0.32
C ILE A 255 -8.44 11.51 -0.43
N ASP A 256 -9.19 12.04 0.53
CA ASP A 256 -10.61 12.28 0.35
C ASP A 256 -10.79 13.65 -0.33
N VAL A 257 -11.72 13.71 -1.28
CA VAL A 257 -12.08 14.93 -2.01
C VAL A 257 -13.35 15.49 -1.38
N LEU A 258 -13.22 16.66 -0.78
CA LEU A 258 -14.29 17.39 -0.10
C LEU A 258 -14.90 18.37 -1.11
N ASN A 259 -16.01 17.96 -1.71
CA ASN A 259 -16.73 18.76 -2.69
C ASN A 259 -17.58 19.83 -2.02
N PRO A 260 -17.71 21.03 -2.63
CA PRO A 260 -18.64 22.04 -2.14
C PRO A 260 -20.09 21.54 -2.28
N PRO A 261 -21.03 22.09 -1.48
CA PRO A 261 -22.43 21.71 -1.54
C PRO A 261 -22.99 21.84 -2.96
N GLY A 262 -23.75 20.84 -3.42
CA GLY A 262 -24.43 20.86 -4.72
C GLY A 262 -23.63 20.30 -5.91
N VAL A 263 -22.37 19.91 -5.74
CA VAL A 263 -21.59 19.22 -6.78
C VAL A 263 -21.87 17.72 -6.73
N ALA A 264 -22.78 17.25 -7.59
CA ALA A 264 -23.06 15.83 -7.76
C ALA A 264 -22.03 15.17 -8.71
N GLY A 265 -21.61 13.94 -8.39
CA GLY A 265 -20.81 13.10 -9.30
C GLY A 265 -19.29 13.26 -9.23
N CYS A 266 -18.75 14.14 -8.39
CA CYS A 266 -17.29 14.19 -8.18
C CYS A 266 -16.85 13.04 -7.23
N PRO A 267 -15.85 12.23 -7.60
CA PRO A 267 -15.45 11.07 -6.78
C PRO A 267 -15.01 11.51 -5.38
N ALA A 268 -15.48 10.81 -4.36
CA ALA A 268 -15.20 11.16 -2.96
C ALA A 268 -13.74 10.89 -2.54
N ARG A 269 -12.97 10.18 -3.37
CA ARG A 269 -11.60 9.78 -3.08
C ARG A 269 -10.74 9.86 -4.33
N ALA A 270 -9.49 10.24 -4.14
CA ALA A 270 -8.44 10.19 -5.14
C ALA A 270 -7.19 9.55 -4.56
N CYS A 271 -6.34 9.05 -5.45
CA CYS A 271 -5.01 8.57 -5.13
C CYS A 271 -4.02 9.23 -6.08
N TRP A 272 -2.93 9.74 -5.51
CA TRP A 272 -1.82 10.35 -6.22
C TRP A 272 -0.67 9.36 -6.20
N LEU A 273 -0.29 8.89 -7.38
CA LEU A 273 0.88 8.04 -7.57
C LEU A 273 1.98 8.92 -8.17
N LEU A 274 3.00 9.22 -7.38
CA LEU A 274 4.06 10.16 -7.74
C LEU A 274 5.37 9.41 -7.98
N ASP A 275 5.96 9.59 -9.16
CA ASP A 275 7.28 9.05 -9.49
C ASP A 275 8.34 10.10 -9.15
N LEU A 276 9.38 9.67 -8.43
CA LEU A 276 10.50 10.50 -8.05
C LEU A 276 11.69 10.29 -9.00
N ASP A 277 12.43 11.38 -9.22
CA ASP A 277 13.76 11.37 -9.80
C ASP A 277 14.65 12.25 -8.92
N ARG A 278 15.66 11.66 -8.28
CA ARG A 278 16.56 12.33 -7.31
C ARG A 278 15.79 13.17 -6.28
N ASP A 279 14.85 12.52 -5.59
CA ASP A 279 13.95 13.11 -4.58
C ASP A 279 12.98 14.20 -5.06
N ARG A 280 12.93 14.50 -6.37
CA ARG A 280 11.93 15.41 -6.94
C ARG A 280 10.84 14.66 -7.66
N VAL A 281 9.60 15.11 -7.51
CA VAL A 281 8.47 14.55 -8.27
C VAL A 281 8.63 14.89 -9.75
N ARG A 282 8.71 13.86 -10.59
CA ARG A 282 8.79 13.98 -12.05
C ARG A 282 7.47 13.68 -12.74
N ARG A 283 6.64 12.83 -12.14
CA ARG A 283 5.34 12.44 -12.71
C ARG A 283 4.32 12.27 -11.60
N LEU A 284 3.13 12.79 -11.81
CA LEU A 284 1.93 12.50 -11.02
C LEU A 284 0.92 11.74 -11.88
N ARG A 285 0.43 10.62 -11.37
CA ARG A 285 -0.75 9.92 -11.88
C ARG A 285 -1.85 10.05 -10.84
N LEU A 286 -2.89 10.84 -11.13
CA LEU A 286 -4.05 11.02 -10.26
C LEU A 286 -5.18 10.13 -10.76
N PHE A 287 -5.70 9.28 -9.88
CA PHE A 287 -6.79 8.39 -10.21
C PHE A 287 -7.84 8.33 -9.10
N HIS A 288 -9.06 7.98 -9.48
CA HIS A 288 -10.17 7.81 -8.56
C HIS A 288 -10.49 6.32 -8.44
N PRO A 289 -10.20 5.67 -7.30
CA PRO A 289 -10.57 4.27 -7.11
C PRO A 289 -12.10 4.14 -7.17
N ALA A 290 -12.58 2.99 -7.64
CA ALA A 290 -14.02 2.73 -7.73
C ALA A 290 -14.70 2.97 -6.38
N SER A 291 -15.79 3.75 -6.40
CA SER A 291 -16.64 3.92 -5.22
C SER A 291 -17.26 2.57 -4.86
N PRO A 292 -17.16 2.13 -3.62
CA PRO A 292 -17.79 0.89 -3.21
C PRO A 292 -19.31 1.01 -3.30
N GLY A 293 -19.95 0.11 -4.04
CA GLY A 293 -21.41 0.00 -4.11
C GLY A 293 -22.08 0.48 -5.40
N LEU A 294 -21.33 0.76 -6.46
CA LEU A 294 -21.89 0.96 -7.82
C LEU A 294 -21.28 -0.06 -8.80
N SER A 295 -21.70 -1.31 -8.65
CA SER A 295 -21.61 -2.37 -9.67
C SER A 295 -22.65 -3.43 -9.37
#